data_AF-A0A9P5JKD6-F1
#
_entry.id   AF-A0A9P5JKD6-F1
#
_cell.length_a   1.000
_cell.length_b   1.000
_cell.length_c   1.000
_cell.angle_alpha   90.00
_cell.angle_beta   90.00
_cell.angle_gamma   90.00
#
_symmetry.space_group_name_H-M   'P 1'
#
loop_
_entity.id
_entity.type
_entity.pdbx_description
1 polymer ?
#
loop_
_entity_poly.entity_id
_entity_poly.type
_entity_poly.pdbx_seq_one_letter_code
_entity_poly.pdbx_strand_id
1 'polypeptide(L)'
;MLVLFETPLGFCLFKFNEGKFSPNDLWKEFETPERATAAMKLKAVHRFESTAAAVEDITAMQEGKMSKGLKKFLTDEVVNKGKGKEKLAVVDKTLASSIHKKLGIDVVSDSTSLDIYRGIRSQIASLLDGLDPTDMQTMSLGLSHSLSR
;
A
#
# COMPACT_ATOMS: atom_id res chain seq x y z
N MET A 1 -6.50 0.01 -11.72
CA MET A 1 -5.27 -0.50 -11.07
C MET A 1 -5.46 -0.73 -9.57
N LEU A 2 -4.71 -1.66 -8.98
CA LEU A 2 -4.56 -1.86 -7.53
C LEU A 2 -3.29 -1.15 -7.04
N VAL A 3 -3.22 -0.75 -5.78
CA VAL A 3 -2.06 -0.05 -5.21
C VAL A 3 -1.68 -0.69 -3.88
N LEU A 4 -0.43 -1.12 -3.77
CA LEU A 4 0.13 -1.60 -2.51
C LEU A 4 0.64 -0.40 -1.70
N PHE A 5 0.26 -0.34 -0.43
CA PHE A 5 0.70 0.70 0.50
C PHE A 5 0.96 0.10 1.88
N GLU A 6 2.08 0.46 2.49
CA GLU A 6 2.48 0.04 3.83
C GLU A 6 2.14 1.10 4.88
N THR A 7 1.73 0.63 6.05
CA THR A 7 1.43 1.48 7.22
C THR A 7 2.00 0.81 8.46
N PRO A 8 2.14 1.54 9.59
CA PRO A 8 2.50 0.93 10.86
C PRO A 8 1.53 -0.17 11.32
N LEU A 9 0.27 -0.12 10.86
CA LEU A 9 -0.73 -1.13 11.13
C LEU A 9 -0.49 -2.42 10.33
N GLY A 10 0.06 -2.32 9.12
CA GLY A 10 0.10 -3.42 8.18
C GLY A 10 0.11 -3.02 6.71
N PHE A 11 -0.01 -4.02 5.84
CA PHE A 11 -0.13 -3.82 4.40
C PHE A 11 -1.57 -3.52 4.00
N CYS A 12 -1.74 -2.48 3.20
CA CYS A 12 -3.01 -2.05 2.64
C CYS A 12 -3.00 -2.28 1.13
N LEU A 13 -4.11 -2.79 0.61
CA LEU A 13 -4.37 -2.89 -0.81
C LEU A 13 -5.51 -1.95 -1.14
N PHE A 14 -5.20 -0.91 -1.92
CA PHE A 14 -6.19 0.02 -2.41
C PHE A 14 -6.57 -0.30 -3.85
N LYS A 15 -7.81 0.03 -4.21
CA LYS A 15 -8.33 0.03 -5.56
C LYS A 15 -8.42 1.47 -6.03
N PHE A 16 -7.59 1.82 -7.00
CA PHE A 16 -7.61 3.12 -7.62
C PHE A 16 -8.58 3.13 -8.81
N ASN A 17 -9.47 4.10 -8.82
CA ASN A 17 -10.38 4.36 -9.91
C ASN A 17 -9.69 5.27 -10.93
N GLU A 18 -9.21 4.68 -12.02
CA GLU A 18 -8.52 5.35 -13.13
C GLU A 18 -9.53 6.15 -13.98
N GLY A 19 -10.25 7.08 -13.34
CA GLY A 19 -11.15 8.00 -14.01
C GLY A 19 -10.42 8.82 -15.09
N LYS A 20 -11.17 9.64 -15.82
CA LYS A 20 -10.59 10.52 -16.85
C LYS A 20 -9.91 11.72 -16.20
N PHE A 21 -8.74 11.52 -15.58
CA PHE A 21 -7.87 12.61 -15.15
C PHE A 21 -6.57 12.60 -15.97
N SER A 22 -6.03 13.79 -16.22
CA SER A 22 -4.67 13.92 -16.74
C SER A 22 -3.68 13.52 -15.65
N PRO A 23 -2.60 12.79 -15.93
CA PRO A 23 -1.56 12.50 -14.94
C PRO A 23 -1.07 13.75 -14.18
N ASN A 24 -1.03 14.90 -14.84
CA ASN A 24 -0.62 16.19 -14.22
C ASN A 24 -1.62 16.75 -13.20
N ASP A 25 -2.86 16.27 -13.23
CA ASP A 25 -3.96 16.71 -12.37
C ASP A 25 -4.29 15.69 -11.26
N LEU A 26 -3.57 14.56 -11.19
CA LEU A 26 -3.81 13.49 -10.22
C LEU A 26 -3.86 13.99 -8.78
N TRP A 27 -2.98 14.93 -8.42
CA TRP A 27 -2.90 15.52 -7.08
C TRP A 27 -4.24 16.15 -6.64
N LYS A 28 -5.05 16.63 -7.58
CA LYS A 28 -6.36 17.23 -7.28
C LYS A 28 -7.29 16.19 -6.63
N GLU A 29 -7.20 14.92 -7.03
CA GLU A 29 -8.02 13.86 -6.46
C GLU A 29 -7.75 13.62 -4.95
N PHE A 30 -6.64 14.14 -4.42
CA PHE A 30 -6.26 14.00 -3.02
C PHE A 30 -6.28 15.33 -2.24
N GLU A 31 -6.84 16.41 -2.80
CA GLU A 31 -6.98 17.70 -2.11
C GLU A 31 -7.94 17.64 -0.92
N THR A 32 -8.97 16.81 -1.01
CA THR A 32 -10.02 16.68 0.02
C THR A 32 -10.29 15.20 0.33
N PRO A 33 -10.72 14.87 1.57
CA PRO A 33 -11.12 13.52 1.95
C PRO A 33 -12.19 12.91 1.02
N GLU A 34 -13.17 13.71 0.60
CA GLU A 34 -14.30 13.28 -0.23
C GLU A 34 -13.83 12.86 -1.62
N ARG A 35 -12.93 13.63 -2.24
CA ARG A 35 -12.35 13.27 -3.54
C ARG A 35 -11.43 12.06 -3.42
N ALA A 36 -10.63 12.00 -2.35
CA ALA A 36 -9.70 10.90 -2.14
C ALA A 36 -10.43 9.57 -1.98
N THR A 37 -11.50 9.53 -1.17
CA THR A 37 -12.34 8.33 -0.96
C THR A 37 -13.16 7.96 -2.19
N ALA A 38 -13.50 8.92 -3.05
CA ALA A 38 -14.13 8.65 -4.35
C ALA A 38 -13.14 8.03 -5.36
N ALA A 39 -11.91 8.53 -5.41
CA ALA A 39 -10.86 8.08 -6.31
C ALA A 39 -10.17 6.78 -5.84
N MET A 40 -10.08 6.58 -4.53
CA MET A 40 -9.33 5.50 -3.89
C MET A 40 -10.19 4.77 -2.86
N LYS A 41 -10.32 3.45 -3.03
CA LYS A 41 -11.07 2.60 -2.09
C LYS A 41 -10.17 1.57 -1.45
N LEU A 42 -10.25 1.43 -0.13
CA LEU A 42 -9.57 0.35 0.57
C LEU A 42 -10.23 -0.99 0.19
N LYS A 43 -9.44 -1.92 -0.35
CA LYS A 43 -9.91 -3.26 -0.75
C LYS A 43 -9.64 -4.29 0.34
N ALA A 44 -8.44 -4.25 0.93
CA ALA A 44 -8.03 -5.19 1.96
C ALA A 44 -6.92 -4.61 2.84
N VAL A 45 -6.85 -5.09 4.09
CA VAL A 45 -5.76 -4.79 5.02
C VAL A 45 -5.26 -6.09 5.62
N HIS A 46 -3.95 -6.30 5.59
CA HIS A 46 -3.27 -7.31 6.39
C HIS A 46 -2.61 -6.61 7.57
N ARG A 47 -3.21 -6.75 8.76
CA ARG A 47 -2.67 -6.20 10.00
C ARG A 47 -1.51 -7.05 10.49
N PHE A 48 -0.44 -6.43 10.97
CA PHE A 48 0.65 -7.15 11.61
C PHE A 48 0.17 -7.79 12.91
N GLU A 49 0.57 -9.03 13.15
CA GLU A 49 0.16 -9.78 14.35
C GLU A 49 0.92 -9.30 15.60
N SER A 50 2.11 -8.75 15.43
CA SER A 50 2.97 -8.24 16.51
C SER A 50 3.98 -7.22 15.98
N THR A 51 4.61 -6.46 16.89
CA THR A 51 5.70 -5.55 16.53
C THR A 51 6.88 -6.27 15.88
N ALA A 52 7.20 -7.49 16.31
CA ALA A 52 8.28 -8.28 15.73
C ALA A 52 7.98 -8.66 14.27
N ALA A 53 6.75 -9.08 13.98
CA ALA A 53 6.30 -9.35 12.62
C ALA A 53 6.32 -8.08 11.75
N ALA A 54 5.88 -6.95 12.30
CA ALA A 54 5.94 -5.66 11.62
C ALA A 54 7.38 -5.26 11.25
N VAL A 55 8.33 -5.42 12.17
CA VAL A 55 9.76 -5.14 11.92
C VAL A 55 10.31 -6.05 10.82
N GLU A 56 10.07 -7.36 10.90
CA GLU A 56 10.51 -8.31 9.87
C GLU A 56 9.95 -7.93 8.48
N ASP A 57 8.64 -7.70 8.41
CA ASP A 57 7.94 -7.40 7.16
C ASP A 57 8.40 -6.07 6.54
N ILE A 58 8.53 -5.01 7.34
CA ILE A 58 8.97 -3.69 6.87
C ILE A 58 10.45 -3.69 6.51
N THR A 59 11.30 -4.38 7.26
CA THR A 59 12.74 -4.51 6.94
C THR A 59 12.93 -5.23 5.61
N ALA A 60 12.25 -6.37 5.41
CA ALA A 60 12.28 -7.08 4.14
C ALA A 60 11.82 -6.18 2.99
N MET A 61 10.74 -5.40 3.20
CA MET A 61 10.23 -4.48 2.20
C MET A 61 11.23 -3.37 1.84
N GLN A 62 11.91 -2.78 2.83
CA GLN A 62 12.96 -1.77 2.64
C GLN A 62 14.17 -2.32 1.85
N GLU A 63 14.47 -3.61 2.01
CA GLU A 63 15.48 -4.32 1.21
C GLU A 63 14.98 -4.76 -0.17
N GLY A 64 13.76 -4.39 -0.56
CA GLY A 64 13.14 -4.79 -1.83
C GLY A 64 12.76 -6.28 -1.90
N LYS A 65 12.69 -6.95 -0.75
CA LYS A 65 12.35 -8.37 -0.62
C LYS A 65 10.88 -8.54 -0.27
N MET A 66 10.27 -9.57 -0.82
CA MET A 66 8.92 -9.98 -0.42
C MET A 66 8.98 -10.89 0.81
N SER A 67 8.43 -10.41 1.93
CA SER A 67 8.27 -11.16 3.18
C SER A 67 7.19 -12.24 3.08
N LYS A 68 7.07 -13.09 4.12
CA LYS A 68 6.03 -14.13 4.18
C LYS A 68 4.63 -13.51 4.30
N GLY A 69 4.47 -12.49 5.15
CA GLY A 69 3.22 -11.77 5.34
C GLY A 69 2.74 -11.13 4.03
N LEU A 70 3.63 -10.38 3.36
CA LEU A 70 3.31 -9.73 2.08
C LEU A 70 2.98 -10.75 0.98
N LYS A 71 3.73 -11.84 0.90
CA LYS A 71 3.47 -12.92 -0.08
C LYS A 71 2.08 -13.50 0.11
N LYS A 72 1.72 -13.86 1.35
CA LYS A 72 0.41 -14.41 1.68
C LYS A 72 -0.70 -13.42 1.33
N PHE A 73 -0.56 -12.17 1.75
CA PHE A 73 -1.53 -11.12 1.49
C PHE A 73 -1.81 -10.91 0.00
N LEU A 74 -0.77 -10.75 -0.82
CA LEU A 74 -0.94 -10.55 -2.27
C LEU A 74 -1.48 -11.80 -2.98
N THR A 75 -1.09 -13.00 -2.52
CA THR A 75 -1.64 -14.25 -3.05
C THR A 75 -3.15 -14.31 -2.80
N ASP A 76 -3.58 -14.05 -1.58
CA ASP A 76 -4.98 -14.12 -1.19
C ASP A 76 -5.83 -13.04 -1.87
N GLU A 77 -5.36 -11.78 -1.91
CA GLU A 77 -6.15 -10.64 -2.37
C GLU A 77 -6.05 -10.31 -3.87
N VAL A 78 -4.93 -10.68 -4.51
CA VAL A 78 -4.67 -10.36 -5.92
C VAL A 78 -4.69 -11.60 -6.79
N VAL A 79 -4.02 -12.68 -6.40
CA VAL A 79 -3.95 -13.90 -7.25
C VAL A 79 -5.24 -14.72 -7.15
N ASN A 80 -5.73 -14.97 -5.93
CA ASN A 80 -6.89 -15.82 -5.71
C ASN A 80 -8.20 -15.07 -5.95
N LYS A 81 -8.32 -13.85 -5.41
CA LYS A 81 -9.54 -13.01 -5.52
C LYS A 81 -9.55 -12.10 -6.75
N GLY A 82 -8.38 -11.59 -7.15
CA GLY A 82 -8.26 -10.77 -8.35
C GLY A 82 -8.20 -11.68 -9.57
N LYS A 83 -9.12 -11.50 -10.52
CA LYS A 83 -9.20 -12.35 -11.74
C LYS A 83 -8.03 -12.14 -12.72
N GLY A 84 -6.83 -11.79 -12.24
CA GLY A 84 -5.59 -11.62 -13.00
C GLY A 84 -5.54 -10.43 -13.96
N LYS A 85 -6.57 -9.56 -13.97
CA LYS A 85 -6.69 -8.48 -14.98
C LYS A 85 -6.15 -7.12 -14.51
N GLU A 86 -5.86 -6.95 -13.23
CA GLU A 86 -5.51 -5.65 -12.66
C GLU A 86 -4.01 -5.56 -12.41
N LYS A 87 -3.40 -4.46 -12.88
CA LYS A 87 -2.03 -4.10 -12.54
C LYS A 87 -1.94 -3.70 -11.07
N LEU A 88 -0.79 -3.98 -10.45
CA LEU A 88 -0.45 -3.57 -9.09
C LEU A 88 0.60 -2.46 -9.12
N ALA A 89 0.25 -1.26 -8.63
CA ALA A 89 1.21 -0.19 -8.40
C ALA A 89 2.01 -0.46 -7.12
N VAL A 90 3.34 -0.41 -7.24
CA VAL A 90 4.30 -0.55 -6.14
C VAL A 90 5.32 0.58 -6.26
N VAL A 91 5.54 1.30 -5.16
CA VAL A 91 6.41 2.49 -5.15
C VAL A 91 7.89 2.14 -5.37
N ASP A 92 8.35 1.03 -4.79
CA ASP A 92 9.73 0.57 -4.91
C ASP A 92 9.92 -0.39 -6.10
N LYS A 93 10.89 -0.10 -6.96
CA LYS A 93 11.16 -0.87 -8.19
C LYS A 93 11.74 -2.26 -7.91
N THR A 94 12.53 -2.40 -6.84
CA THR A 94 13.16 -3.68 -6.48
C THR A 94 12.11 -4.64 -5.94
N LEU A 95 11.24 -4.14 -5.05
CA LEU A 95 10.08 -4.86 -4.54
C LEU A 95 9.12 -5.22 -5.67
N ALA A 96 8.83 -4.30 -6.60
CA ALA A 96 7.99 -4.56 -7.76
C ALA A 96 8.53 -5.75 -8.58
N SER A 97 9.85 -5.77 -8.82
CA SER A 97 10.53 -6.87 -9.50
C SER A 97 10.43 -8.18 -8.72
N SER A 98 10.60 -8.14 -7.40
CA SER A 98 10.46 -9.30 -6.52
C SER A 98 9.04 -9.88 -6.54
N ILE A 99 8.01 -9.02 -6.52
CA ILE A 99 6.60 -9.42 -6.58
C ILE A 99 6.29 -10.06 -7.94
N HIS A 100 6.67 -9.40 -9.04
CA HIS A 100 6.44 -9.93 -10.39
C HIS A 100 7.07 -11.32 -10.56
N LYS A 101 8.34 -11.49 -10.20
CA LYS A 101 9.07 -12.77 -10.33
C LYS A 101 8.45 -13.89 -9.49
N LYS A 102 7.97 -13.59 -8.29
CA LYS A 102 7.50 -14.61 -7.34
C LYS A 102 6.02 -14.95 -7.48
N LEU A 103 5.18 -14.02 -7.94
CA LEU A 103 3.72 -14.17 -7.99
C LEU A 103 3.13 -14.04 -9.40
N GLY A 104 3.92 -13.64 -10.40
CA GLY A 104 3.41 -13.44 -11.78
C GLY A 104 2.42 -12.27 -11.92
N ILE A 105 2.33 -11.40 -10.93
CA ILE A 105 1.45 -10.22 -10.95
C ILE A 105 2.03 -9.20 -11.94
N ASP A 106 1.19 -8.53 -12.73
CA ASP A 106 1.60 -7.38 -13.53
C ASP A 106 1.79 -6.17 -12.59
N VAL A 107 3.03 -5.70 -12.45
CA VAL A 107 3.41 -4.66 -11.49
C VAL A 107 3.91 -3.41 -12.22
N VAL A 108 3.47 -2.23 -11.77
CA VAL A 108 3.93 -0.94 -12.29
C VAL A 108 4.62 -0.14 -11.19
N SER A 109 5.75 0.47 -11.53
CA SER A 109 6.57 1.27 -10.62
C SER A 109 7.17 2.45 -11.38
N ASP A 110 6.31 3.41 -11.69
CA ASP A 110 6.63 4.63 -12.43
C ASP A 110 6.32 5.90 -11.59
N SER A 111 6.43 7.08 -12.22
CA SER A 111 6.13 8.35 -11.56
C SER A 111 4.68 8.44 -11.08
N THR A 112 3.73 7.84 -11.83
CA THR A 112 2.32 7.83 -11.45
C THR A 112 2.11 6.98 -10.20
N SER A 113 2.78 5.83 -10.05
CA SER A 113 2.76 5.07 -8.79
C SER A 113 3.21 5.90 -7.60
N LEU A 114 4.26 6.71 -7.76
CA LEU A 114 4.78 7.58 -6.69
C LEU A 114 3.81 8.70 -6.33
N ASP A 115 3.17 9.33 -7.31
CA ASP A 115 2.21 10.41 -7.05
C ASP A 115 0.92 9.88 -6.40
N ILE A 116 0.46 8.69 -6.80
CA ILE A 116 -0.64 8.01 -6.11
C ILE A 116 -0.24 7.70 -4.67
N TYR A 117 0.96 7.18 -4.44
CA TYR A 117 1.45 6.87 -3.10
C TYR A 117 1.48 8.13 -2.21
N ARG A 118 1.93 9.27 -2.75
CA ARG A 118 1.90 10.57 -2.05
C ARG A 118 0.48 11.00 -1.69
N GLY A 119 -0.47 10.85 -2.62
CA GLY A 119 -1.87 11.16 -2.40
C GLY A 119 -2.52 10.28 -1.33
N ILE A 120 -2.24 8.97 -1.34
CA ILE A 120 -2.70 8.06 -0.28
C ILE A 120 -2.15 8.51 1.07
N ARG A 121 -0.86 8.84 1.14
CA ARG A 121 -0.22 9.30 2.38
C ARG A 121 -0.85 10.58 2.93
N SER A 122 -1.19 11.55 2.09
CA SER A 122 -1.81 12.81 2.55
C SER A 122 -3.24 12.63 3.05
N GLN A 123 -3.93 11.56 2.63
CA GLN A 123 -5.33 11.29 2.96
C GLN A 123 -5.50 9.99 3.76
N ILE A 124 -4.43 9.46 4.35
CA ILE A 124 -4.41 8.11 4.93
C ILE A 124 -5.45 7.91 6.03
N ALA A 125 -5.67 8.92 6.88
CA ALA A 125 -6.68 8.89 7.93
C ALA A 125 -8.10 8.75 7.36
N SER A 126 -8.39 9.46 6.27
CA SER A 126 -9.67 9.41 5.55
C SER A 126 -9.86 8.08 4.80
N LEU A 127 -8.77 7.50 4.29
CA LEU A 127 -8.79 6.29 3.46
C LEU A 127 -8.83 4.98 4.25
N LEU A 128 -8.45 5.01 5.53
CA LEU A 128 -8.44 3.86 6.44
C LEU A 128 -9.60 3.88 7.45
N ASP A 129 -10.75 4.40 7.02
CA ASP A 129 -11.98 4.60 7.80
C ASP A 129 -12.11 3.67 9.02
N GLY A 130 -12.26 4.28 10.20
CA GLY A 130 -12.34 3.57 11.49
C GLY A 130 -11.02 3.35 12.23
N LEU A 131 -9.90 3.91 11.77
CA LEU A 131 -8.65 3.94 12.55
C LEU A 131 -8.43 5.30 13.22
N ASP A 132 -8.30 5.32 14.54
CA ASP A 132 -7.99 6.55 15.28
C ASP A 132 -6.60 7.06 14.88
N PRO A 133 -6.45 8.36 14.51
CA PRO A 133 -5.14 8.95 14.21
C PRO A 133 -4.11 8.77 15.34
N THR A 134 -4.57 8.76 16.59
CA THR A 134 -3.75 8.55 17.80
C THR A 134 -3.20 7.13 17.85
N ASP A 135 -4.02 6.13 17.49
CA ASP A 135 -3.59 4.74 17.42
C ASP A 135 -2.52 4.56 16.34
N MET A 136 -2.72 5.18 15.17
CA MET A 136 -1.73 5.15 14.08
C MET A 136 -0.41 5.78 14.49
N GLN A 137 -0.45 6.92 15.18
CA GLN A 137 0.76 7.57 15.71
C GLN A 137 1.47 6.66 16.73
N THR A 138 0.72 6.02 17.62
CA THR A 138 1.25 5.12 18.65
C THR A 138 1.93 3.90 18.01
N MET A 139 1.28 3.27 17.04
CA MET A 139 1.88 2.16 16.26
C MET A 139 3.13 2.62 15.51
N SER A 140 3.09 3.82 14.89
CA SER A 140 4.22 4.40 14.18
C SER A 140 5.43 4.60 15.11
N LEU A 141 5.22 5.14 16.31
CA LEU A 141 6.28 5.35 17.30
C LEU A 141 6.89 4.02 17.76
N GLY A 142 6.05 3.04 18.11
CA GLY A 142 6.50 1.73 18.54
C GLY A 142 7.34 1.03 17.48
N LEU A 143 6.86 1.01 16.24
CA LEU A 143 7.58 0.41 15.11
C LEU A 143 8.89 1.14 14.81
N SER A 144 8.89 2.47 14.83
CA SER A 144 10.10 3.27 14.55
C SER A 144 11.21 2.99 15.56
N HIS A 145 10.88 2.90 16.85
CA HIS A 145 11.86 2.55 17.88
C HIS A 145 12.41 1.13 17.73
N SER A 146 11.60 0.20 17.22
CA SER A 146 12.07 -1.17 16.96
C SER A 146 12.95 -1.26 15.71
N LEU A 147 12.66 -0.47 14.66
CA LEU A 147 13.47 -0.41 13.43
C LEU A 147 14.81 0.32 13.61
N SER A 148 14.90 1.25 14.56
CA SER A 148 16.12 2.04 14.80
C SER A 148 17.16 1.36 15.69
N ARG A 149 16.87 0.17 16.22
CA ARG A 149 17.76 -0.58 17.11
C ARG A 149 18.62 -1.55 16.31
#